data_AF-A0A292G5B4-F1
#
_entry.id   AF-A0A292G5B4-F1
#
_cell.length_a   1.000
_cell.length_b   1.000
_cell.length_c   1.000
_cell.angle_alpha   90.00
_cell.angle_beta   90.00
_cell.angle_gamma   90.00
#
_symmetry.space_group_name_H-M   'P 1'
#
loop_
_entity.id
_entity.type
_entity.pdbx_description
1 polymer ?
#
loop_
_entity_poly.entity_id
_entity_poly.type
_entity_poly.pdbx_seq_one_letter_code
_entity_poly.pdbx_strand_id
1 'polypeptide(L)'
;VPNIDFYRQTAAPLGEKLVRPTLSELHDELDKEPFEDGFANGDELTPAEEAAAKESAESKGVVKFGWIKGVLVRCMLNIWGVMLFIRMSWIVGQAGIALSCLIVAMATVVTTITGLSTSAIATNGFVRGGGAYYLISRSLGPEFGGSIGLIFAFANAVAVAMYVVGFAETVVELLAGVDAIMTDEINDIRIIGTITVILLLGISVAG
;
A
#
# COMPACT_ATOMS: atom_id res chain seq x y z
N VAL A 1 19.46 17.45 -28.45
CA VAL A 1 19.66 17.67 -26.98
C VAL A 1 20.65 16.62 -26.48
N PRO A 2 21.65 16.93 -25.62
CA PRO A 2 22.64 15.95 -25.19
C PRO A 2 21.97 14.80 -24.43
N ASN A 3 22.21 13.55 -24.84
CA ASN A 3 21.67 12.38 -24.14
C ASN A 3 22.35 12.25 -22.76
N ILE A 4 21.56 12.41 -21.70
CA ILE A 4 22.04 12.52 -20.32
C ILE A 4 22.59 11.18 -19.79
N ASP A 5 22.21 10.07 -20.42
CA ASP A 5 22.53 8.72 -19.94
C ASP A 5 24.03 8.42 -20.03
N PHE A 6 24.75 9.03 -20.99
CA PHE A 6 26.21 8.95 -21.12
C PHE A 6 26.99 9.74 -20.05
N TYR A 7 26.30 10.58 -19.27
CA TYR A 7 26.91 11.46 -18.28
C TYR A 7 26.52 11.10 -16.84
N ARG A 8 25.67 10.09 -16.66
CA ARG A 8 25.16 9.69 -15.36
C ARG A 8 26.18 8.78 -14.65
N GLN A 9 27.03 9.36 -13.81
CA GLN A 9 27.89 8.60 -12.89
C GLN A 9 27.05 7.96 -11.78
N THR A 10 26.36 6.87 -12.12
CA THR A 10 25.58 6.09 -11.15
C THR A 10 26.52 5.10 -10.46
N ALA A 11 26.74 5.25 -9.14
CA ALA A 11 27.56 4.35 -8.33
C ALA A 11 26.84 3.03 -7.96
N ALA A 12 25.69 2.74 -8.57
CA ALA A 12 24.94 1.52 -8.33
C ALA A 12 25.52 0.38 -9.19
N PRO A 13 25.80 -0.81 -8.62
CA PRO A 13 26.51 -1.90 -9.30
C PRO A 13 25.66 -2.67 -10.33
N LEU A 14 24.47 -2.18 -10.69
CA LEU A 14 23.49 -2.90 -11.52
C LEU A 14 23.06 -2.18 -12.81
N GLY A 15 23.65 -1.02 -13.12
CA GLY A 15 23.41 -0.32 -14.39
C GLY A 15 24.62 -0.43 -15.30
N GLU A 16 24.42 -0.78 -16.58
CA GLU A 16 25.49 -0.70 -17.58
C GLU A 16 26.03 0.74 -17.64
N LYS A 17 27.32 0.90 -17.38
CA LYS A 17 28.01 2.18 -17.59
C LYS A 17 28.15 2.37 -19.10
N LEU A 18 27.26 3.18 -19.68
CA LEU A 18 27.41 3.64 -21.06
C LEU A 18 28.62 4.58 -21.12
N VAL A 19 29.62 4.19 -21.93
CA VAL A 19 30.86 4.95 -22.13
C VAL A 19 30.54 6.20 -22.95
N ARG A 20 31.12 7.34 -22.56
CA ARG A 20 30.93 8.60 -23.30
C ARG A 20 31.35 8.42 -24.77
N PRO A 21 30.49 8.77 -25.75
CA PRO A 21 30.84 8.71 -27.17
C PRO A 21 31.95 9.69 -27.52
N THR A 22 32.76 9.31 -28.50
CA THR A 22 33.80 10.16 -29.07
C THR A 22 33.20 11.17 -30.06
N LEU A 23 33.86 12.32 -30.25
CA LEU A 23 33.35 13.40 -31.11
C LEU A 23 33.16 12.95 -32.58
N SER A 24 33.98 12.00 -33.04
CA SER A 24 33.90 11.40 -34.37
C SER A 24 32.61 10.59 -34.58
N GLU A 25 32.16 9.83 -33.57
CA GLU A 25 30.94 9.01 -33.67
C GLU A 25 29.69 9.88 -33.77
N LEU A 26 29.69 11.05 -33.14
CA LEU A 26 28.59 12.01 -33.20
C LEU A 26 28.51 12.75 -34.55
N HIS A 27 29.64 12.87 -35.26
CA HIS A 27 29.70 13.52 -36.56
C HIS A 27 29.21 12.58 -37.67
N ASP A 28 29.54 11.28 -37.58
CA ASP A 28 29.07 10.25 -38.53
C ASP A 28 27.55 9.99 -38.44
N GLU A 29 26.93 10.22 -37.28
CA GLU A 29 25.46 10.19 -37.13
C GLU A 29 24.79 11.44 -37.73
N LEU A 30 25.43 12.61 -37.61
CA LEU A 30 24.89 13.87 -38.12
C LEU A 30 24.87 13.92 -39.66
N ASP A 31 25.84 13.26 -40.31
CA ASP A 31 25.92 13.17 -41.78
C ASP A 31 24.91 12.19 -42.40
N LYS A 32 24.20 11.40 -41.59
CA LYS A 32 23.21 10.40 -42.05
C LYS A 32 21.78 10.92 -42.14
N GLU A 33 21.48 12.08 -41.58
CA GLU A 33 20.12 12.63 -41.52
C GLU A 33 20.01 13.82 -42.51
N PRO A 34 19.32 13.66 -43.66
CA PRO A 34 18.94 14.81 -44.47
C PRO A 34 17.95 15.64 -43.67
N PHE A 35 18.22 16.94 -43.54
CA PHE A 35 17.35 17.91 -42.88
C PHE A 35 16.02 18.02 -43.63
N GLU A 36 15.01 17.24 -43.24
CA GLU A 36 13.62 17.42 -43.69
C GLU A 36 12.93 18.45 -42.78
N ASP A 37 12.83 19.69 -43.27
CA ASP A 37 11.85 20.66 -42.80
C ASP A 37 10.45 20.16 -43.18
N GLY A 38 9.86 19.34 -42.31
CA GLY A 38 8.51 18.80 -42.47
C GLY A 38 7.78 18.82 -41.14
N PHE A 39 6.71 19.61 -41.04
CA PHE A 39 5.75 19.51 -39.95
C PHE A 39 5.21 18.07 -39.85
N ALA A 40 5.73 17.27 -38.92
CA ALA A 40 5.28 15.92 -38.65
C ALA A 40 4.74 15.82 -37.22
N ASN A 41 3.47 15.44 -37.11
CA ASN A 41 2.86 14.98 -35.87
C ASN A 41 3.65 13.76 -35.36
N GLY A 42 4.44 13.95 -34.31
CA GLY A 42 5.27 12.91 -33.72
C GLY A 42 4.45 12.00 -32.79
N ASP A 43 3.99 10.87 -33.33
CA ASP A 43 3.59 9.67 -32.58
C ASP A 43 4.85 8.87 -32.16
N GLU A 44 5.81 9.52 -31.50
CA GLU A 44 6.94 8.81 -30.88
C GLU A 44 6.70 8.71 -29.37
N LEU A 45 6.18 7.54 -28.97
CA LEU A 45 6.07 7.14 -27.58
C LEU A 45 7.45 7.18 -26.94
N THR A 46 7.56 7.89 -25.83
CA THR A 46 8.79 7.95 -25.05
C THR A 46 9.27 6.54 -24.65
N PRO A 47 10.57 6.31 -24.41
CA PRO A 47 11.07 5.00 -23.96
C PRO A 47 10.38 4.47 -22.69
N ALA A 48 9.81 5.37 -21.89
CA ALA A 48 8.98 5.05 -20.73
C ALA A 48 7.59 4.52 -21.12
N GLU A 49 6.99 5.04 -22.19
CA GLU A 49 5.73 4.57 -22.75
C GLU A 49 5.90 3.26 -23.53
N GLU A 50 7.03 3.04 -24.22
CA GLU A 50 7.36 1.74 -24.83
C GLU A 50 7.61 0.64 -23.77
N ALA A 51 8.26 0.97 -22.66
CA ALA A 51 8.45 0.04 -21.55
C ALA A 51 7.11 -0.30 -20.86
N ALA A 52 6.22 0.69 -20.70
CA ALA A 52 4.87 0.50 -20.19
C ALA A 52 3.99 -0.31 -21.16
N ALA A 53 4.16 -0.13 -22.48
CA ALA A 53 3.46 -0.88 -23.51
C ALA A 53 3.93 -2.35 -23.58
N LYS A 54 5.24 -2.62 -23.47
CA LYS A 54 5.78 -3.99 -23.41
C LYS A 54 5.35 -4.76 -22.16
N GLU A 55 5.32 -4.12 -20.98
CA GLU A 55 4.79 -4.76 -19.76
C GLU A 55 3.24 -4.94 -19.83
N SER A 56 2.53 -4.06 -20.53
CA SER A 56 1.08 -4.22 -20.71
C SER A 56 0.74 -5.48 -21.53
N ALA A 57 1.61 -5.87 -22.46
CA ALA A 57 1.47 -7.08 -23.27
C ALA A 57 1.76 -8.37 -22.48
N GLU A 58 2.67 -8.34 -21.50
CA GLU A 58 2.94 -9.48 -20.58
C GLU A 58 1.88 -9.63 -19.47
N SER A 59 1.12 -8.58 -19.15
CA SER A 59 0.12 -8.61 -18.07
C SER A 59 -1.19 -9.37 -18.37
N LYS A 60 -1.26 -10.14 -19.47
CA LYS A 60 -2.49 -10.83 -19.96
C LYS A 60 -3.10 -11.86 -18.99
N GLY A 61 -2.47 -12.15 -17.84
CA GLY A 61 -3.01 -13.05 -16.81
C GLY A 61 -3.42 -12.40 -15.49
N VAL A 62 -3.16 -11.10 -15.27
CA VAL A 62 -3.45 -10.45 -13.98
C VAL A 62 -4.78 -9.71 -14.08
N VAL A 63 -5.76 -10.13 -13.30
CA VAL A 63 -7.03 -9.39 -13.13
C VAL A 63 -6.70 -8.03 -12.53
N LYS A 64 -6.68 -6.99 -13.36
CA LYS A 64 -6.47 -5.61 -12.91
C LYS A 64 -7.74 -5.13 -12.20
N PHE A 65 -7.70 -5.08 -10.88
CA PHE A 65 -8.78 -4.48 -10.10
C PHE A 65 -8.80 -2.97 -10.31
N GLY A 66 -9.97 -2.40 -10.68
CA GLY A 66 -10.16 -0.95 -10.71
C GLY A 66 -10.15 -0.32 -9.30
N TRP A 67 -10.19 1.00 -9.21
CA TRP A 67 -10.07 1.72 -7.93
C TRP A 67 -11.17 1.36 -6.92
N ILE A 68 -12.40 1.07 -7.38
CA ILE A 68 -13.53 0.71 -6.52
C ILE A 68 -13.29 -0.65 -5.83
N LYS A 69 -13.09 -1.70 -6.62
CA LYS A 69 -12.91 -3.07 -6.08
C LYS A 69 -11.53 -3.26 -5.45
N GLY A 70 -10.50 -2.67 -6.03
CA GLY A 70 -9.11 -2.87 -5.61
C GLY A 70 -8.73 -2.04 -4.38
N VAL A 71 -9.25 -0.82 -4.26
CA VAL A 71 -8.82 0.13 -3.22
C VAL A 71 -9.97 0.50 -2.30
N LEU A 72 -11.07 1.08 -2.81
CA LEU A 72 -12.16 1.59 -1.96
C LEU A 72 -12.73 0.50 -1.07
N VAL A 73 -13.19 -0.62 -1.65
CA VAL A 73 -13.80 -1.73 -0.90
C VAL A 73 -12.81 -2.31 0.11
N ARG A 74 -11.54 -2.49 -0.29
CA ARG A 74 -10.50 -3.02 0.60
C ARG A 74 -10.22 -2.10 1.79
N CYS A 75 -10.18 -0.79 1.56
CA CYS A 75 -10.01 0.21 2.61
C CYS A 75 -11.23 0.26 3.55
N MET A 76 -12.46 0.20 3.01
CA MET A 76 -13.67 0.18 3.84
C MET A 76 -13.70 -1.06 4.74
N LEU A 77 -13.36 -2.23 4.22
CA LEU A 77 -13.28 -3.48 5.00
C LEU A 77 -12.21 -3.44 6.09
N ASN A 78 -11.12 -2.69 5.89
CA ASN A 78 -10.07 -2.55 6.89
C ASN A 78 -10.47 -1.57 8.01
N ILE A 79 -11.16 -0.48 7.67
CA ILE A 79 -11.63 0.52 8.64
C ILE A 79 -12.82 0.00 9.46
N TRP A 80 -13.76 -0.70 8.82
CA TRP A 80 -14.94 -1.25 9.48
C TRP A 80 -14.62 -2.56 10.21
N GLY A 81 -14.14 -2.42 11.45
CA GLY A 81 -13.91 -3.55 12.35
C GLY A 81 -15.03 -3.77 13.36
N VAL A 82 -15.13 -5.00 13.90
CA VAL A 82 -16.04 -5.36 15.00
C VAL A 82 -15.90 -4.44 16.21
N MET A 83 -14.65 -4.03 16.49
CA MET A 83 -14.35 -3.19 17.65
C MET A 83 -14.98 -1.80 17.56
N LEU A 84 -15.26 -1.30 16.35
CA LEU A 84 -15.99 -0.06 16.15
C LEU A 84 -17.41 -0.20 16.74
N PHE A 85 -18.11 -1.29 16.46
CA PHE A 85 -19.50 -1.46 16.89
C PHE A 85 -19.64 -1.66 18.41
N ILE A 86 -18.78 -2.48 19.02
CA ILE A 86 -18.84 -2.76 20.47
C ILE A 86 -18.40 -1.54 21.27
N ARG A 87 -17.30 -0.88 20.86
CA ARG A 87 -16.71 0.21 21.65
C ARG A 87 -17.38 1.55 21.41
N MET A 88 -17.92 1.84 20.22
CA MET A 88 -18.56 3.13 19.93
C MET A 88 -19.77 3.37 20.83
N SER A 89 -20.60 2.35 21.07
CA SER A 89 -21.73 2.43 22.00
C SER A 89 -21.30 2.80 23.42
N TRP A 90 -20.21 2.19 23.90
CA TRP A 90 -19.65 2.50 25.22
C TRP A 90 -19.04 3.91 25.28
N ILE A 91 -18.30 4.34 24.25
CA ILE A 91 -17.71 5.68 24.17
C ILE A 91 -18.80 6.76 24.21
N VAL A 92 -19.87 6.59 23.43
CA VAL A 92 -21.01 7.51 23.43
C VAL A 92 -21.71 7.50 24.80
N GLY A 93 -21.81 6.34 25.45
CA GLY A 93 -22.38 6.21 26.79
C GLY A 93 -21.58 6.94 27.88
N GLN A 94 -20.25 6.96 27.81
CA GLN A 94 -19.38 7.61 28.80
C GLN A 94 -19.15 9.10 28.52
N ALA A 95 -18.85 9.46 27.26
CA ALA A 95 -18.51 10.84 26.90
C ALA A 95 -19.74 11.68 26.52
N GLY A 96 -20.86 11.04 26.17
CA GLY A 96 -22.02 11.71 25.59
C GLY A 96 -21.87 12.00 24.10
N ILE A 97 -22.96 12.42 23.46
CA ILE A 97 -23.05 12.56 21.99
C ILE A 97 -22.12 13.68 21.47
N ALA A 98 -22.08 14.84 22.13
CA ALA A 98 -21.28 15.97 21.65
C ALA A 98 -19.76 15.69 21.68
N LEU A 99 -19.26 15.12 22.79
CA LEU A 99 -17.84 14.81 22.93
C LEU A 99 -17.42 13.60 22.10
N SER A 100 -18.28 12.58 21.95
CA SER A 100 -18.00 11.46 21.03
C SER A 100 -17.92 11.92 19.57
N CYS A 101 -18.80 12.81 19.13
CA CYS A 101 -18.69 13.46 17.81
C CYS A 101 -17.36 14.21 17.65
N LEU A 102 -16.91 14.93 18.68
CA LEU A 102 -15.62 15.63 18.66
C LEU A 102 -14.44 14.65 18.54
N ILE A 103 -14.46 13.53 19.29
CA ILE A 103 -13.44 12.47 19.19
C ILE A 103 -13.37 11.89 17.77
N VAL A 104 -14.53 11.57 17.18
CA VAL A 104 -14.59 11.05 15.80
C VAL A 104 -14.10 12.08 14.79
N ALA A 105 -14.44 13.36 14.98
CA ALA A 105 -13.97 14.45 14.11
C ALA A 105 -12.44 14.59 14.17
N MET A 106 -11.84 14.57 15.37
CA MET A 106 -10.37 14.62 15.52
C MET A 106 -9.69 13.41 14.86
N ALA A 107 -10.21 12.20 15.06
CA ALA A 107 -9.67 10.99 14.43
C ALA A 107 -9.77 11.07 12.89
N THR A 108 -10.87 11.62 12.37
CA THR A 108 -11.08 11.82 10.93
C THR A 108 -10.08 12.83 10.37
N VAL A 109 -9.81 13.93 11.07
CA VAL A 109 -8.80 14.93 10.66
C VAL A 109 -7.42 14.29 10.58
N VAL A 110 -6.98 13.56 11.61
CA VAL A 110 -5.67 12.89 11.62
C VAL A 110 -5.55 11.88 10.46
N THR A 111 -6.58 11.07 10.24
CA THR A 111 -6.60 10.06 9.16
C THR A 111 -6.62 10.72 7.79
N THR A 112 -7.34 11.83 7.62
CA THR A 112 -7.41 12.58 6.35
C THR A 112 -6.06 13.20 6.02
N ILE A 113 -5.39 13.85 6.98
CA ILE A 113 -4.04 14.40 6.78
C ILE A 113 -3.07 13.30 6.36
N THR A 114 -3.11 12.14 7.03
CA THR A 114 -2.26 10.98 6.70
C THR A 114 -2.58 10.42 5.30
N GLY A 115 -3.86 10.37 4.93
CA GLY A 115 -4.32 9.93 3.61
C GLY A 115 -3.88 10.88 2.49
N LEU A 116 -3.92 12.20 2.71
CA LEU A 116 -3.42 13.20 1.77
C LEU A 116 -1.89 13.08 1.60
N SER A 117 -1.15 12.91 2.69
CA SER A 117 0.31 12.66 2.63
C SER A 117 0.65 11.38 1.87
N THR A 118 -0.11 10.30 2.10
CA THR A 118 0.07 9.04 1.38
C THR A 118 -0.28 9.19 -0.10
N SER A 119 -1.29 9.99 -0.44
CA SER A 119 -1.65 10.30 -1.82
C SER A 119 -0.54 11.06 -2.54
N ALA A 120 0.10 12.04 -1.87
CA ALA A 120 1.24 12.76 -2.40
C ALA A 120 2.46 11.86 -2.63
N ILE A 121 2.69 10.87 -1.75
CA ILE A 121 3.73 9.85 -1.93
C ILE A 121 3.40 8.95 -3.14
N ALA A 122 2.15 8.50 -3.26
CA ALA A 122 1.73 7.61 -4.34
C ALA A 122 1.76 8.27 -5.73
N THR A 123 1.68 9.61 -5.80
CA THR A 123 1.79 10.38 -7.05
C THR A 123 3.21 10.85 -7.36
N ASN A 124 4.19 10.61 -6.47
CA ASN A 124 5.58 11.05 -6.65
C ASN A 124 6.46 9.91 -7.19
N GLY A 125 6.50 9.76 -8.51
CA GLY A 125 7.38 8.84 -9.22
C GLY A 125 6.68 7.73 -10.00
N PHE A 126 7.47 6.88 -10.66
CA PHE A 126 6.95 5.75 -11.44
C PHE A 126 6.58 4.57 -10.54
N VAL A 127 5.28 4.34 -10.34
CA VAL A 127 4.75 3.20 -9.61
C VAL A 127 4.88 1.93 -10.47
N ARG A 128 6.07 1.32 -10.47
CA ARG A 128 6.25 -0.04 -11.00
C ARG A 128 5.68 -1.01 -9.95
N GLY A 129 4.97 -2.04 -10.41
CA GLY A 129 4.13 -2.93 -9.57
C GLY A 129 4.77 -3.31 -8.24
N GLY A 130 4.23 -2.77 -7.15
CA GLY A 130 4.74 -2.95 -5.78
C GLY A 130 3.69 -2.57 -4.73
N GLY A 131 3.92 -2.97 -3.48
CA GLY A 131 3.04 -2.68 -2.34
C GLY A 131 3.37 -1.36 -1.63
N ALA A 132 2.70 -1.10 -0.50
CA ALA A 132 2.86 0.14 0.27
C ALA A 132 4.32 0.42 0.70
N TYR A 133 5.04 -0.59 1.17
CA TYR A 133 6.45 -0.42 1.56
C TYR A 133 7.36 -0.03 0.37
N TYR A 134 7.09 -0.60 -0.81
CA TYR A 134 7.84 -0.30 -2.03
C TYR A 134 7.67 1.17 -2.44
N LEU A 135 6.43 1.68 -2.38
CA LEU A 135 6.12 3.08 -2.68
C LEU A 135 6.79 4.06 -1.70
N ILE A 136 6.75 3.75 -0.41
CA ILE A 136 7.30 4.62 0.65
C ILE A 136 8.83 4.67 0.55
N SER A 137 9.49 3.51 0.44
CA SER A 137 10.96 3.42 0.40
C SER A 137 11.57 4.07 -0.86
N ARG A 138 10.85 4.04 -1.99
CA ARG A 138 11.26 4.74 -3.22
C ARG A 138 11.13 6.26 -3.12
N SER A 139 10.06 6.74 -2.48
CA SER A 139 9.74 8.17 -2.45
C SER A 139 10.48 8.92 -1.33
N LEU A 140 10.68 8.27 -0.17
CA LEU A 140 11.29 8.88 1.02
C LEU A 140 12.73 8.40 1.30
N GLY A 141 13.22 7.40 0.54
CA GLY A 141 14.52 6.79 0.74
C GLY A 141 14.52 5.64 1.76
N PRO A 142 15.61 4.85 1.82
CA PRO A 142 15.68 3.61 2.60
C PRO A 142 15.63 3.83 4.12
N GLU A 143 16.17 4.94 4.63
CA GLU A 143 16.19 5.22 6.07
C GLU A 143 14.79 5.48 6.65
N PHE A 144 14.02 6.34 5.97
CA PHE A 144 12.63 6.62 6.34
C PHE A 144 11.71 5.45 5.97
N GLY A 145 11.91 4.83 4.81
CA GLY A 145 11.12 3.67 4.37
C GLY A 145 11.25 2.47 5.32
N GLY A 146 12.47 2.15 5.77
CA GLY A 146 12.72 1.06 6.72
C GLY A 146 12.05 1.28 8.07
N SER A 147 12.20 2.47 8.64
CA SER A 147 11.65 2.83 9.95
C SER A 147 10.12 2.82 9.95
N ILE A 148 9.50 3.48 8.96
CA ILE A 148 8.03 3.52 8.78
C ILE A 148 7.50 2.11 8.53
N GLY A 149 8.19 1.33 7.68
CA GLY A 149 7.81 -0.05 7.36
C GLY A 149 7.78 -0.97 8.58
N LEU A 150 8.78 -0.87 9.46
CA LEU A 150 8.86 -1.71 10.67
C LEU A 150 7.73 -1.37 11.66
N ILE A 151 7.49 -0.08 11.91
CA ILE A 151 6.39 0.36 12.79
C ILE A 151 5.04 -0.04 12.20
N PHE A 152 4.85 0.11 10.89
CA PHE A 152 3.62 -0.28 10.21
C PHE A 152 3.37 -1.80 10.25
N ALA A 153 4.41 -2.61 10.08
CA ALA A 153 4.32 -4.07 10.19
C ALA A 153 3.92 -4.48 11.62
N PHE A 154 4.56 -3.89 12.64
CA PHE A 154 4.23 -4.16 14.03
C PHE A 154 2.80 -3.70 14.38
N ALA A 155 2.38 -2.52 13.92
CA ALA A 155 1.03 -2.02 14.12
C ALA A 155 -0.03 -2.97 13.53
N ASN A 156 0.20 -3.49 12.32
CA ASN A 156 -0.70 -4.48 11.71
C ASN A 156 -0.71 -5.81 12.49
N ALA A 157 0.44 -6.25 13.02
CA ALA A 157 0.49 -7.47 13.84
C ALA A 157 -0.34 -7.32 15.13
N VAL A 158 -0.24 -6.18 15.82
CA VAL A 158 -1.04 -5.87 17.01
C VAL A 158 -2.53 -5.69 16.65
N ALA A 159 -2.83 -5.10 15.50
CA ALA A 159 -4.20 -4.94 15.01
C ALA A 159 -4.89 -6.30 14.78
N VAL A 160 -4.19 -7.29 14.23
CA VAL A 160 -4.73 -8.66 14.09
C VAL A 160 -5.12 -9.23 15.46
N ALA A 161 -4.28 -9.07 16.48
CA ALA A 161 -4.61 -9.52 17.84
C ALA A 161 -5.87 -8.80 18.38
N MET A 162 -5.97 -7.48 18.19
CA MET A 162 -7.12 -6.69 18.61
C MET A 162 -8.43 -7.13 17.93
N TYR A 163 -8.40 -7.41 16.61
CA TYR A 163 -9.57 -7.90 15.89
C TYR A 163 -10.00 -9.30 16.34
N VAL A 164 -9.03 -10.21 16.57
CA VAL A 164 -9.32 -11.56 17.05
C VAL A 164 -9.88 -11.54 18.48
N VAL A 165 -9.37 -10.68 19.36
CA VAL A 165 -9.91 -10.51 20.71
C VAL A 165 -11.34 -9.97 20.66
N GLY A 166 -11.62 -8.94 19.85
CA GLY A 166 -12.97 -8.41 19.69
C GLY A 166 -13.96 -9.46 19.15
N PHE A 167 -13.51 -10.33 18.23
CA PHE A 167 -14.31 -11.48 17.79
C PHE A 167 -14.55 -12.48 18.93
N ALA A 168 -13.50 -12.85 19.68
CA ALA A 168 -13.62 -13.79 20.79
C ALA A 168 -14.56 -13.28 21.90
N GLU A 169 -14.50 -11.98 22.24
CA GLU A 169 -15.45 -11.33 23.17
C GLU A 169 -16.90 -11.57 22.72
N THR A 170 -17.22 -11.28 21.45
CA THR A 170 -18.59 -11.48 20.94
C THR A 170 -19.04 -12.94 20.93
N VAL A 171 -18.14 -13.88 20.64
CA VAL A 171 -18.49 -15.31 20.65
C VAL A 171 -18.77 -15.79 22.06
N VAL A 172 -17.97 -15.35 23.05
CA VAL A 172 -18.18 -15.70 24.45
C VAL A 172 -19.49 -15.10 24.99
N GLU A 173 -19.79 -13.84 24.67
CA GLU A 173 -21.06 -13.21 25.03
C GLU A 173 -22.27 -13.98 24.47
N LEU A 174 -22.20 -14.43 23.22
CA LEU A 174 -23.25 -15.25 22.61
C LEU A 174 -23.37 -16.63 23.26
N LEU A 175 -22.25 -17.25 23.61
CA LEU A 175 -22.20 -18.57 24.25
C LEU A 175 -22.76 -18.53 25.69
N ALA A 176 -22.47 -17.46 26.42
CA ALA A 176 -23.03 -17.19 27.74
C ALA A 176 -24.57 -17.04 27.68
N GLY A 177 -25.10 -16.47 26.59
CA GLY A 177 -26.55 -16.37 26.36
C GLY A 177 -27.27 -17.73 26.21
N VAL A 178 -26.53 -18.81 25.92
CA VAL A 178 -27.05 -20.18 25.75
C VAL A 178 -26.64 -21.09 26.93
N ASP A 179 -26.05 -20.51 27.99
CA ASP A 179 -25.56 -21.22 29.19
C ASP A 179 -24.54 -22.33 28.87
N ALA A 180 -23.72 -22.11 27.83
CA ALA A 180 -22.72 -23.05 27.35
C ALA A 180 -21.28 -22.61 27.67
N ILE A 181 -21.07 -21.98 28.82
CA ILE A 181 -19.76 -21.52 29.28
C ILE A 181 -18.85 -22.73 29.52
N MET A 182 -17.61 -22.70 28.99
CA MET A 182 -16.68 -23.83 29.08
C MET A 182 -15.85 -23.77 30.36
N THR A 183 -15.28 -22.60 30.68
CA THR A 183 -14.49 -22.37 31.89
C THR A 183 -14.90 -21.06 32.56
N ASP A 184 -14.06 -20.03 32.43
CA ASP A 184 -14.31 -18.66 32.88
C ASP A 184 -14.32 -17.74 31.66
N GLU A 185 -15.09 -16.65 31.71
CA GLU A 185 -15.24 -15.69 30.61
C GLU A 185 -13.90 -15.21 30.02
N ILE A 186 -12.95 -14.85 30.89
CA ILE A 186 -11.62 -14.38 30.46
C ILE A 186 -10.79 -15.50 29.81
N ASN A 187 -10.90 -16.72 30.33
CA ASN A 187 -10.14 -17.85 29.81
C ASN A 187 -10.74 -18.36 28.50
N ASP A 188 -12.06 -18.32 28.37
CA ASP A 188 -12.80 -18.69 27.15
C ASP A 188 -12.45 -17.72 26.00
N ILE A 189 -12.32 -16.40 26.28
CA ILE A 189 -11.81 -15.43 25.29
C ILE A 189 -10.41 -15.81 24.80
N ARG A 190 -9.51 -16.23 25.69
CA ARG A 190 -8.14 -16.64 25.32
C ARG A 190 -8.13 -17.92 24.50
N ILE A 191 -8.93 -18.91 24.87
CA ILE A 191 -9.03 -20.19 24.15
C ILE A 191 -9.56 -19.95 22.74
N ILE A 192 -10.71 -19.28 22.62
CA ILE A 192 -11.35 -18.99 21.33
C ILE A 192 -10.44 -18.10 20.46
N GLY A 193 -9.81 -17.08 21.05
CA GLY A 193 -8.85 -16.22 20.36
C GLY A 193 -7.65 -17.01 19.82
N THR A 194 -7.10 -17.94 20.61
CA THR A 194 -5.96 -18.77 20.20
C THR A 194 -6.33 -19.73 19.07
N ILE A 195 -7.50 -20.37 19.14
CA ILE A 195 -8.00 -21.25 18.06
C ILE A 195 -8.21 -20.43 16.79
N THR A 196 -8.84 -19.26 16.91
CA THR A 196 -9.16 -18.38 15.76
C THR A 196 -7.90 -17.90 15.06
N VAL A 197 -6.88 -17.45 15.80
CA VAL A 197 -5.63 -16.97 15.17
C VAL A 197 -4.87 -18.09 14.45
N ILE A 198 -4.87 -19.31 14.99
CA ILE A 198 -4.26 -20.47 14.33
C ILE A 198 -5.00 -20.83 13.05
N LEU A 199 -6.34 -20.80 13.07
CA LEU A 199 -7.15 -21.04 11.87
C LEU A 199 -6.94 -19.96 10.80
N LEU A 200 -6.95 -18.69 11.19
CA LEU A 200 -6.68 -17.57 10.28
C LEU A 200 -5.27 -17.64 9.70
N LEU A 201 -4.28 -18.05 10.50
CA LEU A 201 -2.93 -18.30 10.00
C LEU A 201 -2.95 -19.42 8.94
N GLY A 202 -3.64 -20.52 9.22
CA GLY A 202 -3.81 -21.63 8.27
C GLY A 202 -4.43 -21.18 6.94
N ILE A 203 -5.51 -20.40 6.99
CA ILE A 203 -6.17 -19.83 5.80
C ILE A 203 -5.21 -18.91 5.05
N SER A 204 -4.51 -18.01 5.75
CA SER A 204 -3.61 -17.06 5.10
C SER A 204 -2.40 -17.70 4.40
N VAL A 205 -1.94 -18.85 4.88
CA VAL A 205 -0.81 -19.58 4.30
C VAL A 205 -1.25 -20.53 3.17
N ALA A 206 -2.44 -21.14 3.29
CA ALA A 206 -2.94 -22.10 2.32
C ALA A 206 -3.58 -21.45 1.07
N GLY A 207 -4.21 -20.28 1.23
CA GLY A 207 -4.93 -19.58 0.17
C GLY A 207 -6.42 -19.92 0.14
#